data_AF-A0A368TRD5-F1
#
_entry.id   AF-A0A368TRD5-F1
#
_cell.length_a   1.000
_cell.length_b   1.000
_cell.length_c   1.000
_cell.angle_alpha   90.00
_cell.angle_beta   90.00
_cell.angle_gamma   90.00
#
_symmetry.space_group_name_H-M   'P 1'
#
loop_
_entity.id
_entity.type
_entity.pdbx_description
1 polymer ?
#
loop_
_entity_poly.entity_id
_entity_poly.type
_entity_poly.pdbx_seq_one_letter_code
_entity_poly.pdbx_strand_id
1 'polypeptide(L)'
;MYMAIEMMAPSCYHGSAPGRSSGSAPNAYAKGLLKPFKGKGSLIRLRDELEAEAAAMVQEAVDIEQRYNFGLLSKLGLLIRHHGEHNHRVPYLRWRDRKAKKMGNALWEGAMARRDLSEPMRRELYDIEVLRCLFNAQAGVINSELRRLRTVIPTLERADQVLAKEV
;
A
#
# COMPACT_ATOMS: atom_id res chain seq x y z
N MET A 1 44.22 -33.41 28.36
CA MET A 1 42.75 -33.30 28.44
C MET A 1 42.24 -33.07 27.02
N TYR A 2 42.13 -34.16 26.29
CA TYR A 2 41.55 -34.26 24.94
C TYR A 2 40.15 -34.87 25.12
N MET A 3 39.16 -34.38 24.37
CA MET A 3 38.11 -35.20 23.78
C MET A 3 37.58 -34.46 22.54
N ALA A 4 37.92 -35.00 21.38
CA ALA A 4 37.21 -34.81 20.12
C ALA A 4 35.97 -35.70 20.11
N ILE A 5 34.87 -35.28 19.48
CA ILE A 5 33.91 -36.22 18.88
C ILE A 5 33.40 -35.66 17.55
N GLU A 6 33.72 -36.42 16.52
CA GLU A 6 33.22 -36.48 15.16
C GLU A 6 31.73 -36.80 15.05
N MET A 7 31.16 -36.45 13.87
CA MET A 7 30.12 -37.18 13.14
C MET A 7 28.74 -37.42 13.80
N MET A 8 27.67 -36.95 13.13
CA MET A 8 26.73 -37.86 12.45
C MET A 8 25.74 -37.05 11.60
N ALA A 9 25.83 -37.19 10.28
CA ALA A 9 24.70 -37.00 9.40
C ALA A 9 23.82 -38.26 9.44
N PRO A 10 22.48 -38.16 9.51
CA PRO A 10 21.60 -39.24 9.10
C PRO A 10 21.29 -39.13 7.61
N SER A 11 21.87 -40.10 6.91
CA SER A 11 21.60 -40.57 5.56
C SER A 11 20.10 -40.87 5.30
N CYS A 12 19.69 -40.50 4.08
CA CYS A 12 18.69 -41.14 3.20
C CYS A 12 17.21 -41.23 3.62
N TYR A 13 16.37 -40.47 2.89
CA TYR A 13 15.17 -41.06 2.28
C TYR A 13 15.29 -40.94 0.76
N HIS A 14 15.51 -42.09 0.12
CA HIS A 14 15.09 -42.33 -1.26
C HIS A 14 13.56 -42.41 -1.27
N GLY A 15 12.90 -41.63 -2.13
CA GLY A 15 11.46 -41.67 -2.25
C GLY A 15 10.93 -40.76 -3.34
N SER A 16 10.92 -41.28 -4.56
CA SER A 16 9.96 -40.97 -5.62
C SER A 16 10.06 -39.59 -6.29
N ALA A 17 10.44 -39.62 -7.57
CA ALA A 17 10.15 -38.53 -8.50
C ALA A 17 8.63 -38.33 -8.61
N PRO A 18 8.08 -37.13 -8.32
CA PRO A 18 6.79 -36.75 -8.84
C PRO A 18 7.01 -36.09 -10.20
N GLY A 19 6.11 -36.41 -11.12
CA GLY A 19 6.21 -36.14 -12.54
C GLY A 19 6.55 -34.70 -12.90
N ARG A 20 7.08 -34.58 -14.11
CA ARG A 20 7.22 -33.37 -14.91
C ARG A 20 5.93 -32.54 -14.78
N SER A 21 5.86 -31.66 -13.79
CA SER A 21 4.84 -30.64 -13.77
C SER A 21 5.18 -29.77 -14.96
N SER A 22 4.29 -29.75 -15.95
CA SER A 22 4.21 -28.69 -16.92
C SER A 22 4.10 -27.41 -16.10
N GLY A 23 5.25 -26.81 -15.80
CA GLY A 23 5.34 -25.54 -15.12
C GLY A 23 4.62 -24.56 -16.02
N SER A 24 3.35 -24.30 -15.70
CA SER A 24 2.70 -23.06 -16.08
C SER A 24 3.72 -21.99 -15.73
N ALA A 25 4.23 -21.32 -16.77
CA ALA A 25 5.26 -20.32 -16.62
C ALA A 25 4.84 -19.40 -15.47
N PRO A 26 5.77 -19.02 -14.56
CA PRO A 26 5.43 -18.05 -13.53
C PRO A 26 4.84 -16.83 -14.23
N ASN A 27 3.60 -16.54 -13.81
CA ASN A 27 2.72 -15.52 -14.33
C ASN A 27 3.52 -14.30 -14.80
N ALA A 28 3.32 -13.87 -16.06
CA ALA A 28 4.06 -12.78 -16.71
C ALA A 28 3.93 -11.41 -16.00
N TYR A 29 3.18 -11.35 -14.89
CA TYR A 29 2.90 -10.18 -14.08
C TYR A 29 4.10 -9.59 -13.33
N ALA A 30 5.25 -10.27 -13.28
CA ALA A 30 6.46 -9.75 -12.63
C ALA A 30 7.55 -9.26 -13.61
N LYS A 31 7.35 -9.37 -14.93
CA LYS A 31 8.30 -8.84 -15.93
C LYS A 31 7.75 -7.55 -16.54
N GLY A 32 7.68 -6.48 -15.76
CA GLY A 32 7.21 -5.20 -16.29
C GLY A 32 6.90 -4.10 -15.28
N LEU A 33 6.95 -4.38 -13.97
CA LEU A 33 6.55 -3.41 -12.94
C LEU A 33 7.33 -2.09 -13.04
N LEU A 34 8.61 -2.17 -13.41
CA LEU A 34 9.40 -1.03 -13.85
C LEU A 34 10.13 -1.44 -15.13
N LYS A 35 9.68 -0.97 -16.29
CA LYS A 35 10.59 -0.88 -17.43
C LYS A 35 11.68 0.13 -17.01
N PRO A 36 12.98 -0.18 -17.14
CA PRO A 36 14.02 0.80 -16.80
C PRO A 36 13.75 2.11 -17.54
N PHE A 37 13.87 3.23 -16.84
CA PHE A 37 13.64 4.56 -17.40
C PHE A 37 14.55 4.73 -18.62
N LYS A 38 13.98 4.72 -19.82
CA LYS A 38 14.74 4.80 -21.08
C LYS A 38 15.25 6.22 -21.36
N GLY A 39 14.80 7.20 -20.58
CA GLY A 39 15.18 8.60 -20.68
C GLY A 39 14.22 9.51 -19.90
N LYS A 40 14.52 10.81 -19.87
CA LYS A 40 13.77 11.84 -19.13
C LYS A 40 12.25 11.81 -19.40
N GLY A 41 11.85 11.61 -20.67
CA GLY A 41 10.43 11.54 -21.04
C GLY A 41 9.65 10.41 -20.36
N SER A 42 10.29 9.28 -20.04
CA SER A 42 9.63 8.20 -19.30
C SER A 42 9.37 8.53 -17.82
N LEU A 43 10.22 9.36 -17.21
CA LEU A 43 10.00 9.87 -15.84
C LEU A 43 8.88 10.91 -15.80
N ILE A 44 8.84 11.81 -16.79
CA ILE A 44 7.77 12.82 -16.91
C ILE A 44 6.42 12.11 -17.11
N ARG A 45 6.37 11.13 -18.01
CA ARG A 45 5.15 10.33 -18.23
C ARG A 45 4.70 9.60 -16.95
N LEU A 46 5.62 8.98 -16.21
CA LEU A 46 5.30 8.33 -14.94
C LEU A 46 4.73 9.33 -13.93
N ARG A 47 5.33 10.52 -13.83
CA ARG A 47 4.79 11.60 -12.97
C ARG A 47 3.34 11.91 -13.34
N ASP A 48 3.06 12.12 -14.62
CA ASP A 48 1.72 12.51 -15.08
C ASP A 48 0.69 11.40 -14.83
N GLU A 49 1.06 10.14 -15.07
CA GLU A 49 0.22 8.96 -14.74
C GLU A 49 -0.05 8.88 -13.22
N LEU A 50 0.95 9.10 -12.38
CA LEU A 50 0.79 9.12 -10.92
C LEU A 50 -0.03 10.30 -10.42
N GLU A 51 0.07 11.48 -11.05
CA GLU A 51 -0.76 12.64 -10.68
C GLU A 51 -2.23 12.43 -11.06
N ALA A 52 -2.50 11.82 -12.22
CA ALA A 52 -3.85 11.44 -12.62
C ALA A 52 -4.46 10.40 -11.66
N GLU A 53 -3.70 9.36 -11.32
CA GLU A 53 -4.12 8.34 -10.35
C GLU A 53 -4.34 8.95 -8.96
N ALA A 54 -3.47 9.87 -8.53
CA ALA A 54 -3.64 10.55 -7.26
C ALA A 54 -4.96 11.34 -7.20
N ALA A 55 -5.32 12.03 -8.29
CA ALA A 55 -6.57 12.77 -8.36
C ALA A 55 -7.80 11.84 -8.28
N ALA A 56 -7.76 10.69 -8.95
CA ALA A 56 -8.82 9.68 -8.86
C ALA A 56 -8.95 9.14 -7.42
N MET A 57 -7.83 8.83 -6.77
CA MET A 57 -7.84 8.34 -5.38
C MET A 57 -8.32 9.38 -4.36
N VAL A 58 -8.10 10.67 -4.60
CA VAL A 58 -8.68 11.73 -3.74
C VAL A 58 -10.19 11.64 -3.74
N GLN A 59 -10.81 11.47 -4.92
CA GLN A 59 -12.25 11.29 -5.02
C GLN A 59 -12.70 9.96 -4.38
N GLU A 60 -11.97 8.87 -4.62
CA GLU A 60 -12.26 7.58 -3.99
C GLU A 60 -12.26 7.67 -2.45
N ALA A 61 -11.34 8.44 -1.85
CA ALA A 61 -11.30 8.65 -0.40
C ALA A 61 -12.57 9.32 0.12
N VAL A 62 -13.11 10.29 -0.63
CA VAL A 62 -14.37 10.98 -0.31
C VAL A 62 -15.55 10.00 -0.44
N ASP A 63 -15.56 9.20 -1.49
CA ASP A 63 -16.62 8.22 -1.74
C ASP A 63 -16.65 7.13 -0.66
N ILE A 64 -15.49 6.64 -0.22
CA ILE A 64 -15.34 5.71 0.91
C ILE A 64 -15.90 6.33 2.19
N GLU A 65 -15.53 7.57 2.48
CA GLU A 65 -16.03 8.30 3.66
C GLU A 65 -17.56 8.39 3.64
N GLN A 66 -18.15 8.77 2.51
CA GLN A 66 -19.60 8.91 2.37
C GLN A 66 -20.32 7.55 2.44
N ARG A 67 -19.75 6.50 1.83
CA ARG A 67 -20.36 5.17 1.77
C ARG A 67 -20.50 4.53 3.14
N TYR A 68 -19.45 4.56 3.96
CA TYR A 68 -19.41 3.75 5.19
C TYR A 68 -19.84 4.50 6.46
N ASN A 69 -19.82 5.83 6.47
CA ASN A 69 -20.10 6.61 7.69
C ASN A 69 -21.58 6.67 8.10
N PHE A 70 -22.54 6.35 7.24
CA PHE A 70 -23.97 6.40 7.59
C PHE A 70 -24.56 5.04 8.02
N GLY A 71 -23.81 3.95 7.85
CA GLY A 71 -24.25 2.58 8.13
C GLY A 71 -23.73 2.02 9.45
N LEU A 72 -23.08 0.85 9.36
CA LEU A 72 -22.49 0.13 10.49
C LEU A 72 -21.61 1.04 11.37
N LEU A 73 -20.75 1.87 10.76
CA LEU A 73 -19.82 2.71 11.51
C LEU A 73 -20.53 3.69 12.44
N SER A 74 -21.58 4.36 11.96
CA SER A 74 -22.39 5.29 12.78
C SER A 74 -22.98 4.59 14.01
N LYS A 75 -23.51 3.37 13.84
CA LYS A 75 -24.07 2.55 14.92
C LYS A 75 -23.02 2.18 15.97
N LEU A 76 -21.78 1.95 15.53
CA LEU A 76 -20.66 1.64 16.40
C LEU A 76 -19.98 2.87 17.02
N GLY A 77 -20.43 4.08 16.66
CA GLY A 77 -19.80 5.34 17.09
C GLY A 77 -18.42 5.58 16.44
N LEU A 78 -18.15 4.91 15.33
CA LEU A 78 -16.94 5.01 14.52
C LEU A 78 -17.19 5.86 13.27
N LEU A 79 -16.12 6.42 12.75
CA LEU A 79 -16.06 7.08 11.46
C LEU A 79 -14.74 6.72 10.76
N ILE A 80 -14.77 6.69 9.43
CA ILE A 80 -13.57 6.81 8.60
C ILE A 80 -13.51 8.24 8.08
N ARG A 81 -12.33 8.84 8.12
CA ARG A 81 -12.08 10.18 7.58
C ARG A 81 -10.84 10.16 6.71
N HIS A 82 -10.92 10.77 5.54
CA HIS A 82 -9.72 11.10 4.77
C HIS A 82 -8.98 12.25 5.47
N HIS A 83 -7.65 12.13 5.56
CA HIS A 83 -6.77 13.09 6.21
C HIS A 83 -5.57 13.37 5.31
N GLY A 84 -5.49 14.60 4.81
CA GLY A 84 -4.34 15.08 4.03
C GLY A 84 -3.27 15.69 4.93
N GLU A 85 -2.01 15.53 4.53
CA GLU A 85 -0.90 16.36 5.01
C GLU A 85 -0.44 17.26 3.86
N HIS A 86 0.11 18.45 4.16
CA HIS A 86 0.48 19.45 3.14
C HIS A 86 1.34 18.93 1.99
N ASN A 87 2.15 17.89 2.22
CA ASN A 87 3.06 17.33 1.22
C ASN A 87 2.53 16.07 0.51
N HIS A 88 1.34 15.58 0.87
CA HIS A 88 0.72 14.42 0.25
C HIS A 88 -0.29 14.84 -0.83
N ARG A 89 -0.28 14.13 -1.96
CA ARG A 89 -1.28 14.30 -3.03
C ARG A 89 -2.52 13.48 -2.76
N VAL A 90 -2.35 12.27 -2.23
CA VAL A 90 -3.45 11.39 -1.83
C VAL A 90 -3.58 11.43 -0.31
N PRO A 91 -4.77 11.71 0.26
CA PRO A 91 -4.99 11.64 1.71
C PRO A 91 -4.92 10.19 2.19
N TYR A 92 -4.75 9.98 3.49
CA TYR A 92 -4.92 8.66 4.10
C TYR A 92 -6.26 8.56 4.78
N LEU A 93 -6.85 7.36 4.79
CA LEU A 93 -8.03 7.03 5.57
C LEU A 93 -7.66 6.67 7.01
N ARG A 94 -8.33 7.31 7.97
CA ARG A 94 -8.08 7.16 9.40
C ARG A 94 -9.38 6.82 10.13
N TRP A 95 -9.30 5.87 11.06
CA TRP A 95 -10.34 5.66 12.07
C TRP A 95 -10.46 6.88 12.98
N ARG A 96 -11.70 7.27 13.26
CA ARG A 96 -12.08 8.36 14.16
C ARG A 96 -13.27 7.93 15.01
N ASP A 97 -13.37 8.48 16.21
CA ASP A 97 -14.62 8.42 16.96
C ASP A 97 -15.62 9.45 16.42
N ARG A 98 -16.90 9.30 16.75
CA ARG A 98 -17.95 10.21 16.29
C ARG A 98 -17.71 11.68 16.65
N LYS A 99 -16.98 11.96 17.74
CA LYS A 99 -16.62 13.34 18.17
C LYS A 99 -15.30 13.83 17.58
N ALA A 100 -14.62 13.01 16.77
CA ALA A 100 -13.30 13.25 16.19
C ALA A 100 -12.18 13.57 17.21
N LYS A 101 -12.36 13.19 18.47
CA LYS A 101 -11.39 13.39 19.58
C LYS A 101 -10.36 12.28 19.68
N LYS A 102 -10.69 11.07 19.22
CA LYS A 102 -9.81 9.90 19.21
C LYS A 102 -9.55 9.46 17.77
N MET A 103 -8.41 8.81 17.55
CA MET A 103 -8.02 8.31 16.24
C MET A 103 -7.19 7.02 16.33
N GLY A 104 -7.10 6.32 15.20
CA GLY A 104 -6.19 5.19 15.02
C GLY A 104 -6.82 3.82 15.28
N ASN A 105 -6.00 2.77 15.11
CA ASN A 105 -6.45 1.37 15.06
C ASN A 105 -7.12 0.90 16.34
N ALA A 106 -6.76 1.46 17.50
CA ALA A 106 -7.36 1.13 18.79
C ALA A 106 -8.90 1.33 18.81
N LEU A 107 -9.44 2.24 18.00
CA LEU A 107 -10.89 2.42 17.86
C LEU A 107 -11.56 1.24 17.14
N TRP A 108 -10.93 0.76 16.07
CA TRP A 108 -11.39 -0.41 15.33
C TRP A 108 -11.25 -1.68 16.17
N GLU A 109 -10.10 -1.89 16.81
CA GLU A 109 -9.85 -3.02 17.73
C GLU A 109 -10.87 -3.05 18.87
N GLY A 110 -11.15 -1.89 19.48
CA GLY A 110 -12.15 -1.76 20.52
C GLY A 110 -13.56 -2.09 20.05
N ALA A 111 -13.93 -1.69 18.82
CA ALA A 111 -15.21 -2.05 18.23
C ALA A 111 -15.29 -3.55 17.89
N MET A 112 -14.20 -4.16 17.41
CA MET A 112 -14.10 -5.60 17.17
C MET A 112 -14.16 -6.41 18.47
N ALA A 113 -13.76 -5.87 19.61
CA ALA A 113 -13.81 -6.57 20.91
C ALA A 113 -15.19 -6.58 21.58
N ARG A 114 -16.15 -5.79 21.08
CA ARG A 114 -17.51 -5.70 21.62
C ARG A 114 -18.23 -7.04 21.54
N ARG A 115 -18.86 -7.49 22.63
CA ARG A 115 -19.59 -8.78 22.68
C ARG A 115 -20.95 -8.74 22.00
N ASP A 116 -21.53 -7.55 21.82
CA ASP A 116 -22.85 -7.33 21.23
C ASP A 116 -22.84 -7.28 19.69
N LEU A 117 -21.67 -7.34 19.05
CA LEU A 117 -21.57 -7.46 17.59
C LEU A 117 -21.92 -8.87 17.12
N SER A 118 -22.89 -8.97 16.21
CA SER A 118 -23.16 -10.19 15.44
C SER A 118 -22.01 -10.49 14.49
N GLU A 119 -21.86 -11.77 14.12
CA GLU A 119 -20.79 -12.21 13.20
C GLU A 119 -20.82 -11.49 11.83
N PRO A 120 -21.99 -11.26 11.19
CA PRO A 120 -22.05 -10.49 9.96
C PRO A 120 -21.52 -9.05 10.11
N MET A 121 -21.82 -8.38 11.23
CA MET A 121 -21.31 -7.03 11.51
C MET A 121 -19.79 -7.02 11.73
N ARG A 122 -19.23 -8.07 12.36
CA ARG A 122 -17.76 -8.21 12.49
C ARG A 122 -17.10 -8.36 11.14
N ARG A 123 -17.70 -9.17 10.25
CA ARG A 123 -17.19 -9.37 8.89
C ARG A 123 -17.21 -8.07 8.07
N GLU A 124 -18.32 -7.34 8.10
CA GLU A 124 -18.41 -6.04 7.42
C GLU A 124 -17.37 -5.04 7.98
N LEU A 125 -17.18 -4.98 9.30
CA LEU A 125 -16.16 -4.11 9.91
C LEU A 125 -14.73 -4.53 9.56
N TYR A 126 -14.48 -5.83 9.39
CA TYR A 126 -13.20 -6.36 8.90
C TYR A 126 -12.96 -5.96 7.44
N ASP A 127 -13.96 -6.13 6.57
CA ASP A 127 -13.84 -5.79 5.15
C ASP A 127 -13.53 -4.30 4.95
N ILE A 128 -14.13 -3.43 5.78
CA ILE A 128 -13.82 -2.00 5.80
C ILE A 128 -12.36 -1.74 6.20
N GLU A 129 -11.81 -2.47 7.18
CA GLU A 129 -10.41 -2.32 7.57
C GLU A 129 -9.43 -2.79 6.50
N VAL A 130 -9.75 -3.89 5.81
CA VAL A 130 -8.98 -4.37 4.66
C VAL A 130 -8.97 -3.31 3.57
N LEU A 131 -10.13 -2.76 3.22
CA LEU A 131 -10.26 -1.66 2.25
C LEU A 131 -9.40 -0.46 2.65
N ARG A 132 -9.47 -0.03 3.92
CA ARG A 132 -8.68 1.09 4.44
C ARG A 132 -7.18 0.83 4.33
N CYS A 133 -6.73 -0.38 4.65
CA CYS A 133 -5.32 -0.78 4.57
C CYS A 133 -4.81 -0.78 3.12
N LEU A 134 -5.59 -1.35 2.19
CA LEU A 134 -5.23 -1.39 0.77
C LEU A 134 -5.17 0.02 0.17
N PHE A 135 -6.19 0.84 0.42
CA PHE A 135 -6.22 2.24 -0.01
C PHE A 135 -5.00 3.02 0.51
N ASN A 136 -4.69 2.88 1.80
CA ASN A 136 -3.56 3.57 2.40
C ASN A 136 -2.21 3.06 1.89
N ALA A 137 -2.08 1.79 1.56
CA ALA A 137 -0.87 1.25 0.93
C ALA A 137 -0.64 1.88 -0.45
N GLN A 138 -1.69 1.95 -1.28
CA GLN A 138 -1.63 2.60 -2.59
C GLN A 138 -1.32 4.10 -2.49
N ALA A 139 -2.00 4.81 -1.58
CA ALA A 139 -1.71 6.21 -1.28
C ALA A 139 -0.25 6.41 -0.85
N GLY A 140 0.30 5.50 -0.04
CA GLY A 140 1.69 5.51 0.38
C GLY A 140 2.68 5.41 -0.78
N VAL A 141 2.46 4.45 -1.67
CA VAL A 141 3.29 4.27 -2.88
C VAL A 141 3.25 5.54 -3.73
N ILE A 142 2.08 6.02 -4.11
CA ILE A 142 1.92 7.21 -4.98
C ILE A 142 2.57 8.45 -4.36
N ASN A 143 2.30 8.71 -3.08
CA ASN A 143 2.87 9.86 -2.38
C ASN A 143 4.40 9.79 -2.31
N SER A 144 4.97 8.60 -2.09
CA SER A 144 6.43 8.40 -2.03
C SER A 144 7.10 8.60 -3.39
N GLU A 145 6.50 8.08 -4.46
CA GLU A 145 7.05 8.20 -5.82
C GLU A 145 6.91 9.63 -6.35
N LEU A 146 5.76 10.29 -6.16
CA LEU A 146 5.60 11.69 -6.54
C LEU A 146 6.57 12.60 -5.79
N ARG A 147 6.84 12.34 -4.51
CA ARG A 147 7.86 13.08 -3.75
C ARG A 147 9.25 12.89 -4.36
N ARG A 148 9.61 11.68 -4.76
CA ARG A 148 10.90 11.39 -5.42
C ARG A 148 10.98 12.05 -6.80
N LEU A 149 9.92 12.03 -7.60
CA LEU A 149 9.92 12.63 -8.93
C LEU A 149 10.07 14.15 -8.88
N ARG A 150 9.51 14.81 -7.85
CA ARG A 150 9.70 16.26 -7.61
C ARG A 150 11.15 16.66 -7.35
N THR A 151 12.00 15.76 -6.87
CA THR A 151 13.42 16.05 -6.66
C THR A 151 14.26 15.68 -7.87
N VAL A 152 13.96 14.55 -8.50
CA VAL A 152 14.74 14.04 -9.64
C VAL A 152 14.54 14.87 -10.90
N ILE A 153 13.31 15.28 -11.24
CA ILE A 153 13.02 16.00 -12.48
C ILE A 153 13.77 17.35 -12.55
N PRO A 154 13.70 18.23 -11.53
CA PRO A 154 14.47 19.49 -11.56
C PRO A 154 15.98 19.29 -11.60
N THR A 155 16.48 18.20 -10.99
CA THR A 155 17.90 17.85 -11.05
C THR A 155 18.33 17.51 -12.48
N LEU A 156 17.49 16.78 -13.22
CA LEU A 156 17.73 16.46 -14.64
C LEU A 156 17.66 17.71 -15.52
N GLU A 157 16.69 18.59 -15.29
CA GLU A 157 16.58 19.87 -15.98
C GLU A 157 17.81 20.76 -15.75
N ARG A 158 18.32 20.79 -14.51
CA ARG A 158 19.56 21.52 -14.19
C ARG A 158 20.77 20.91 -14.89
N ALA A 159 20.85 19.59 -15.01
CA ALA A 159 21.93 18.94 -15.76
C ALA A 159 21.90 19.34 -17.25
N ASP A 160 20.71 19.47 -17.84
CA ASP A 160 20.56 19.97 -19.22
C ASP A 160 21.03 21.43 -19.37
N GLN A 161 20.66 22.30 -18.42
CA GLN A 161 21.08 23.71 -18.42
C GLN A 161 22.61 23.85 -18.33
N VAL A 162 23.26 23.06 -17.47
CA VAL A 162 24.73 23.04 -17.35
C VAL A 162 25.38 22.61 -18.66
N LEU A 163 24.84 21.55 -19.30
CA LEU A 163 25.34 21.08 -20.59
C LEU A 163 25.18 22.14 -21.70
N ALA A 164 24.05 22.85 -21.70
CA ALA A 164 23.75 23.92 -22.63
C ALA A 164 24.55 25.21 -22.37
N LYS A 165 25.29 25.29 -21.25
CA LYS A 165 25.98 26.50 -20.76
C LYS A 165 25.02 27.67 -20.49
N GLU A 166 23.80 27.36 -20.08
CA GLU A 166 22.74 28.33 -19.77
C GLU A 166 22.62 28.60 -18.25
N VAL A 167 23.71 28.38 -17.51
CA VAL A 167 23.78 28.52 -16.04
C VAL A 167 24.48 29.80 -15.64
#